data_AF-A0A1F9KGG2-F1
#
_entry.id   AF-A0A1F9KGG2-F1
#
_cell.length_a   1.000
_cell.length_b   1.000
_cell.length_c   1.000
_cell.angle_alpha   90.00
_cell.angle_beta   90.00
_cell.angle_gamma   90.00
#
_symmetry.space_group_name_H-M   'P 1'
#
loop_
_entity.id
_entity.type
_entity.pdbx_description
1 polymer ?
#
loop_
_entity_poly.entity_id
_entity_poly.type
_entity_poly.pdbx_seq_one_letter_code
_entity_poly.pdbx_strand_id
1 'polypeptide(L)'
;MNAIRSESELVHRLKSGDSASRASAALELALTGTEASLPQLREAMKTGGQLLRLTCGFALWRITHDREALDVIIESLASDSPDAREGAVYALEALGKAVIPCLEEILKAEPERREIRRILDEIRSST
;
A
#
# COMPACT_ATOMS: atom_id res chain seq x y z
N MET A 1 -17.41 -5.61 -22.06
CA MET A 1 -17.30 -7.04 -21.63
C MET A 1 -15.86 -7.47 -21.30
N ASN A 2 -14.94 -6.58 -20.90
CA ASN A 2 -13.53 -6.95 -20.63
C ASN A 2 -13.08 -6.91 -19.15
N ALA A 3 -13.80 -6.24 -18.25
CA ALA A 3 -13.34 -6.03 -16.87
C ALA A 3 -13.36 -7.30 -16.00
N ILE A 4 -14.35 -8.18 -16.18
CA ILE A 4 -14.53 -9.39 -15.36
C ILE A 4 -13.44 -10.44 -15.66
N ARG A 5 -12.97 -10.51 -16.91
CA ARG A 5 -11.94 -11.47 -17.34
C ARG A 5 -10.55 -11.05 -16.86
N SER A 6 -10.25 -9.74 -16.87
CA SER A 6 -8.99 -9.21 -16.34
C SER A 6 -8.89 -9.36 -14.82
N GLU A 7 -9.99 -9.16 -14.08
CA GLU A 7 -9.96 -9.24 -12.61
C GLU A 7 -9.65 -10.66 -12.10
N SER A 8 -10.28 -11.68 -12.69
CA SER A 8 -9.96 -13.09 -12.35
C SER A 8 -8.50 -13.45 -12.64
N GLU A 9 -7.92 -12.86 -13.69
CA GLU A 9 -6.53 -13.07 -14.07
C GLU A 9 -5.57 -12.34 -13.11
N LEU A 10 -5.91 -11.12 -12.70
CA LEU A 10 -5.16 -10.37 -11.69
C LEU A 10 -5.17 -11.06 -10.33
N VAL A 11 -6.33 -11.56 -9.89
CA VAL A 11 -6.46 -12.37 -8.67
C VAL A 11 -5.62 -13.65 -8.76
N HIS A 12 -5.53 -14.29 -9.93
CA HIS A 12 -4.65 -15.43 -10.11
C HIS A 12 -3.17 -15.02 -10.06
N ARG A 13 -2.79 -13.89 -10.67
CA ARG A 13 -1.42 -13.36 -10.63
C ARG A 13 -0.98 -12.94 -9.23
N LEU A 14 -1.89 -12.49 -8.36
CA LEU A 14 -1.64 -12.27 -6.92
C LEU A 14 -1.14 -13.54 -6.21
N LYS A 15 -1.50 -14.73 -6.70
CA LYS A 15 -1.09 -16.03 -6.13
C LYS A 15 0.12 -16.64 -6.84
N SER A 16 0.72 -15.94 -7.79
CA SER A 16 1.88 -16.45 -8.54
C SER A 16 3.12 -16.62 -7.65
N GLY A 17 4.03 -17.51 -8.04
CA GLY A 17 5.32 -17.69 -7.36
C GLY A 17 6.30 -16.52 -7.54
N ASP A 18 6.09 -15.71 -8.57
CA ASP A 18 6.95 -14.58 -8.92
C ASP A 18 6.54 -13.29 -8.20
N SER A 19 7.47 -12.72 -7.42
CA SER A 19 7.20 -11.55 -6.58
C SER A 19 6.84 -10.30 -7.39
N ALA A 20 7.47 -10.09 -8.55
CA ALA A 20 7.19 -8.95 -9.42
C ALA A 20 5.79 -9.06 -10.03
N SER A 21 5.41 -10.26 -10.48
CA SER A 21 4.07 -10.54 -11.02
C SER A 21 2.97 -10.31 -9.99
N ARG A 22 3.18 -10.69 -8.72
CA ARG A 22 2.23 -10.41 -7.63
C ARG A 22 2.10 -8.91 -7.36
N ALA A 23 3.21 -8.19 -7.27
CA ALA A 23 3.19 -6.75 -7.02
C ALA A 23 2.52 -5.97 -8.15
N SER A 24 2.82 -6.31 -9.41
CA SER A 24 2.13 -5.73 -10.59
C SER A 24 0.63 -6.01 -10.54
N ALA A 25 0.22 -7.23 -10.21
CA ALA A 25 -1.20 -7.56 -10.11
C ALA A 25 -1.91 -6.78 -8.99
N ALA A 26 -1.27 -6.63 -7.83
CA ALA A 26 -1.81 -5.82 -6.74
C ALA A 26 -1.95 -4.34 -7.12
N LEU A 27 -0.96 -3.79 -7.84
CA LEU A 27 -1.02 -2.40 -8.34
C LEU A 27 -2.08 -2.21 -9.42
N GLU A 28 -2.20 -3.15 -10.36
CA GLU A 28 -3.25 -3.14 -11.38
C GLU A 28 -4.64 -3.20 -10.73
N LEU A 29 -4.83 -4.05 -9.70
CA LEU A 29 -6.07 -4.07 -8.92
C LEU A 29 -6.33 -2.72 -8.20
N ALA A 30 -5.30 -2.11 -7.61
CA ALA A 30 -5.38 -0.78 -6.99
C ALA A 30 -5.84 0.30 -7.97
N LEU A 31 -5.37 0.24 -9.22
CA LEU A 31 -5.71 1.20 -10.27
C LEU A 31 -7.12 0.98 -10.81
N THR A 32 -7.58 -0.27 -10.85
CA THR A 32 -8.95 -0.59 -11.30
C THR A 32 -10.02 -0.29 -10.26
N GLY A 33 -9.68 -0.27 -8.97
CA GLY A 33 -10.53 0.24 -7.90
C GLY A 33 -11.84 -0.53 -7.68
N THR A 34 -11.91 -1.82 -8.03
CA THR A 34 -13.12 -2.62 -7.85
C THR A 34 -13.22 -3.16 -6.43
N GLU A 35 -14.33 -2.88 -5.74
CA GLU A 35 -14.64 -3.44 -4.42
C GLU A 35 -14.63 -4.98 -4.40
N ALA A 36 -14.86 -5.61 -5.57
CA ALA A 36 -14.85 -7.06 -5.73
C ALA A 36 -13.47 -7.70 -5.45
N SER A 37 -12.39 -6.93 -5.51
CA SER A 37 -11.01 -7.39 -5.21
C SER A 37 -10.61 -7.25 -3.74
N LEU A 38 -11.43 -6.59 -2.91
CA LEU A 38 -11.12 -6.31 -1.50
C LEU A 38 -10.81 -7.57 -0.68
N PRO A 39 -11.56 -8.69 -0.78
CA PRO A 39 -11.26 -9.87 0.01
C PRO A 39 -9.85 -10.43 -0.27
N GLN A 40 -9.46 -10.50 -1.55
CA GLN A 40 -8.18 -11.04 -1.97
C GLN A 40 -7.03 -10.10 -1.65
N LEU A 41 -7.24 -8.78 -1.77
CA LEU A 41 -6.27 -7.78 -1.34
C LEU A 41 -6.06 -7.84 0.17
N ARG A 42 -7.12 -8.00 0.98
CA ARG A 42 -6.99 -8.17 2.44
C ARG A 42 -6.27 -9.45 2.82
N GLU A 43 -6.54 -10.56 2.13
CA GLU A 43 -5.83 -11.82 2.35
C GLU A 43 -4.33 -11.68 2.01
N ALA A 44 -4.00 -11.11 0.85
CA ALA A 44 -2.62 -10.92 0.41
C ALA A 44 -1.86 -9.88 1.26
N MET A 45 -2.54 -8.87 1.78
CA MET A 45 -1.98 -7.91 2.74
C MET A 45 -1.54 -8.60 4.04
N LYS A 46 -2.21 -9.68 4.46
CA LYS A 46 -1.90 -10.41 5.70
C LYS A 46 -0.88 -11.52 5.50
N THR A 47 -0.97 -12.23 4.38
CA THR A 47 -0.21 -13.48 4.15
C THR A 47 0.97 -13.32 3.18
N GLY A 48 1.04 -12.19 2.47
CA GLY A 48 2.07 -11.92 1.47
C GLY A 48 3.47 -11.69 2.04
N GLY A 49 4.46 -11.75 1.15
CA GLY A 49 5.80 -11.21 1.41
C GLY A 49 5.77 -9.68 1.55
N GLN A 50 6.80 -9.10 2.17
CA GLN A 50 6.86 -7.67 2.54
C GLN A 50 6.39 -6.72 1.41
N LEU A 51 6.94 -6.86 0.20
CA LEU A 51 6.55 -6.02 -0.95
C LEU A 51 5.09 -6.21 -1.37
N LEU A 52 4.57 -7.44 -1.32
CA LEU A 52 3.17 -7.70 -1.67
C LEU A 52 2.24 -7.09 -0.62
N ARG A 53 2.57 -7.22 0.67
CA ARG A 53 1.77 -6.64 1.75
C ARG A 53 1.66 -5.13 1.61
N LEU A 54 2.81 -4.47 1.41
CA LEU A 54 2.85 -3.04 1.11
C LEU A 54 1.95 -2.69 -0.07
N THR A 55 2.09 -3.39 -1.20
CA THR A 55 1.33 -3.08 -2.42
C THR A 55 -0.17 -3.25 -2.20
N CYS A 56 -0.57 -4.30 -1.48
CA CYS A 56 -1.97 -4.52 -1.11
C CYS A 56 -2.48 -3.48 -0.10
N GLY A 57 -1.66 -3.04 0.86
CA GLY A 57 -2.00 -1.95 1.77
C GLY A 57 -2.23 -0.64 1.02
N PHE A 58 -1.34 -0.30 0.09
CA PHE A 58 -1.53 0.84 -0.82
C PHE A 58 -2.84 0.74 -1.62
N ALA A 59 -3.11 -0.43 -2.21
CA ALA A 59 -4.33 -0.68 -2.97
C ALA A 59 -5.59 -0.51 -2.12
N LEU A 60 -5.62 -1.15 -0.94
CA LEU A 60 -6.74 -1.12 -0.03
C LEU A 60 -7.00 0.30 0.47
N TRP A 61 -5.95 1.04 0.87
CA TRP A 61 -6.13 2.41 1.32
C TRP A 61 -6.73 3.28 0.22
N ARG A 62 -6.28 3.14 -1.04
CA ARG A 62 -6.84 3.91 -2.16
C ARG A 62 -8.33 3.65 -2.39
N ILE A 63 -8.79 2.43 -2.13
CA ILE A 63 -10.18 2.04 -2.35
C ILE A 63 -11.04 2.40 -1.13
N THR A 64 -10.56 2.10 0.08
CA THR A 64 -11.39 2.11 1.29
C THR A 64 -11.02 3.19 2.31
N HIS A 65 -9.84 3.81 2.19
CA HIS A 65 -9.25 4.71 3.18
C HIS A 65 -9.16 4.06 4.58
N ASP A 66 -8.97 2.74 4.62
CA ASP A 66 -8.93 1.96 5.85
C ASP A 66 -7.61 2.18 6.59
N ARG A 67 -7.70 2.33 7.91
CA ARG A 67 -6.53 2.56 8.76
C ARG A 67 -5.60 1.36 8.80
N GLU A 68 -6.14 0.13 8.81
CA GLU A 68 -5.34 -1.11 8.80
C GLU A 68 -4.41 -1.13 7.57
N ALA A 69 -4.91 -0.65 6.43
CA ALA A 69 -4.13 -0.60 5.18
C ALA A 69 -3.01 0.44 5.25
N LEU A 70 -3.26 1.60 5.87
CA LEU A 70 -2.24 2.62 6.08
C LEU A 70 -1.16 2.16 7.05
N ASP A 71 -1.55 1.48 8.14
CA ASP A 71 -0.60 0.98 9.13
C ASP A 71 0.38 -0.02 8.49
N VAL A 72 -0.07 -0.89 7.59
CA VAL A 72 0.80 -1.81 6.83
C VAL A 72 1.82 -1.06 5.97
N ILE A 73 1.43 0.06 5.33
CA ILE A 73 2.35 0.89 4.55
C ILE A 73 3.41 1.50 5.49
N ILE A 74 2.98 2.00 6.65
CA ILE A 74 3.86 2.66 7.62
C ILE A 74 4.84 1.67 8.26
N GLU A 75 4.38 0.47 8.62
CA GLU A 75 5.25 -0.60 9.10
C GLU A 75 6.29 -1.02 8.05
N SER A 76 5.93 -0.93 6.76
CA SER A 76 6.83 -1.27 5.67
C SER A 76 8.02 -0.30 5.54
N LEU A 77 7.97 0.89 6.15
CA LEU A 77 9.16 1.77 6.28
C LEU A 77 10.30 1.10 7.06
N ALA A 78 9.97 0.21 7.99
CA ALA A 78 10.96 -0.56 8.78
C ALA A 78 11.22 -1.95 8.20
N SER A 79 10.81 -2.22 6.95
CA SER A 79 10.96 -3.53 6.31
C SER A 79 12.43 -3.89 6.03
N ASP A 80 12.78 -5.17 6.24
CA ASP A 80 14.08 -5.73 5.86
C ASP A 80 14.28 -5.76 4.33
N SER A 81 13.21 -5.94 3.55
CA SER A 81 13.23 -5.81 2.09
C SER A 81 13.46 -4.35 1.69
N PRO A 82 14.57 -4.03 0.99
CA PRO A 82 14.83 -2.69 0.49
C PRO A 82 13.72 -2.19 -0.44
N ASP A 83 13.21 -3.06 -1.32
CA ASP A 83 12.13 -2.73 -2.25
C ASP A 83 10.85 -2.34 -1.50
N ALA A 84 10.51 -3.06 -0.43
CA ALA A 84 9.33 -2.73 0.37
C ALA A 84 9.53 -1.45 1.20
N ARG A 85 10.76 -1.15 1.64
CA ARG A 85 11.04 0.09 2.35
C ARG A 85 10.95 1.31 1.43
N GLU A 86 11.60 1.26 0.26
CA GLU A 86 11.53 2.32 -0.74
C GLU A 86 10.11 2.48 -1.29
N GLY A 87 9.42 1.35 -1.52
CA GLY A 87 8.03 1.36 -1.94
C GLY A 87 7.09 1.98 -0.91
N ALA A 88 7.37 1.87 0.39
CA ALA A 88 6.56 2.47 1.45
C ALA A 88 6.65 4.00 1.44
N VAL A 89 7.85 4.54 1.23
CA VAL A 89 8.06 5.99 1.05
C VAL A 89 7.26 6.47 -0.15
N TYR A 90 7.46 5.84 -1.31
CA TYR A 90 6.74 6.18 -2.53
C TYR A 90 5.22 6.07 -2.38
N ALA A 91 4.73 5.03 -1.70
CA ALA A 91 3.31 4.84 -1.45
C ALA A 91 2.74 6.02 -0.65
N LEU A 92 3.37 6.40 0.47
CA LEU A 92 2.90 7.51 1.30
C LEU A 92 2.93 8.85 0.54
N GLU A 93 3.99 9.11 -0.23
CA GLU A 93 4.08 10.29 -1.10
C GLU A 93 2.97 10.31 -2.16
N ALA A 94 2.71 9.18 -2.81
CA ALA A 94 1.67 9.04 -3.83
C ALA A 94 0.25 9.17 -3.27
N LEU A 95 0.02 8.75 -2.02
CA LEU A 95 -1.25 9.01 -1.32
C LEU A 95 -1.41 10.49 -0.93
N GLY A 96 -0.29 11.19 -0.75
CA GLY A 96 -0.23 12.64 -0.63
C GLY A 96 -0.98 13.19 0.58
N LYS A 97 -1.65 14.33 0.40
CA LYS A 97 -2.26 15.10 1.51
C LYS A 97 -3.31 14.33 2.31
N ALA A 98 -3.88 13.27 1.74
CA ALA A 98 -4.93 12.49 2.38
C ALA A 98 -4.43 11.60 3.53
N VAL A 99 -3.12 11.28 3.61
CA VAL A 99 -2.56 10.57 4.76
C VAL A 99 -2.06 11.49 5.88
N ILE A 100 -1.97 12.81 5.64
CA ILE A 100 -1.44 13.80 6.61
C ILE A 100 -2.08 13.65 8.00
N PRO A 101 -3.42 13.63 8.16
CA PRO A 101 -4.01 13.56 9.50
C PRO A 101 -3.56 12.32 10.28
N CYS A 102 -3.46 11.18 9.58
CA CYS A 102 -3.01 9.92 10.18
C CYS A 102 -1.53 9.96 10.57
N LEU A 103 -0.66 10.52 9.71
CA LEU A 103 0.77 10.67 10.02
C LEU A 103 0.99 11.63 11.20
N GLU A 104 0.21 12.70 11.30
CA GLU A 104 0.25 13.62 12.44
C GLU A 104 -0.17 12.95 13.75
N GLU A 105 -1.22 12.13 13.73
CA GLU A 105 -1.64 11.35 14.89
C GLU A 105 -0.53 10.41 15.37
N ILE A 106 0.13 9.72 14.43
CA ILE A 106 1.25 8.83 14.78
C ILE A 106 2.40 9.63 15.39
N LEU A 107 2.79 10.76 14.80
CA LEU A 107 3.88 11.58 15.34
C LEU A 107 3.56 12.23 16.69
N LYS A 108 2.28 12.40 17.03
CA LYS A 108 1.86 12.81 18.38
C LYS A 108 2.07 11.69 19.40
N ALA A 109 1.80 10.44 19.01
CA ALA A 109 1.98 9.28 19.87
C ALA A 109 3.45 8.83 19.96
N GLU A 110 4.16 8.87 18.84
CA GLU A 110 5.52 8.35 18.63
C GLU A 110 6.41 9.43 17.96
N PRO A 111 6.75 10.51 18.69
CA PRO A 111 7.48 11.65 18.14
C PRO A 111 8.89 11.33 17.63
N GLU A 112 9.46 10.19 18.03
CA GLU A 112 10.77 9.69 17.62
C GLU A 112 10.78 9.08 16.21
N ARG A 113 9.63 8.85 15.56
CA ARG A 113 9.53 8.34 14.18
C ARG A 113 9.99 9.37 13.14
N ARG A 114 11.31 9.59 13.07
CA ARG A 114 11.95 10.60 12.20
C ARG A 114 11.62 10.42 10.71
N GLU A 115 11.48 9.18 10.26
CA GLU A 115 11.15 8.87 8.87
C GLU A 115 9.74 9.33 8.50
N ILE A 116 8.75 9.06 9.36
CA ILE A 116 7.38 9.57 9.16
C ILE A 116 7.36 11.11 9.13
N ARG A 117 8.13 11.76 10.02
CA ARG A 117 8.23 13.23 10.03
C ARG A 117 8.79 13.76 8.71
N ARG A 118 9.87 13.16 8.20
CA ARG A 118 10.47 13.55 6.93
C ARG A 118 9.46 13.42 5.77
N ILE A 119 8.80 12.28 5.67
CA ILE A 119 7.81 12.01 4.61
C ILE A 119 6.64 13.00 4.71
N LEU A 120 6.16 13.28 5.92
CA LEU A 120 5.11 14.28 6.14
C LEU A 120 5.52 15.67 5.64
N ASP A 121 6.76 16.08 5.87
CA ASP A 121 7.27 17.36 5.38
C ASP A 121 7.42 17.36 3.84
N GLU A 122 7.88 16.26 3.24
CA GLU A 122 7.95 16.07 1.78
C GLU A 122 6.56 16.15 1.14
N ILE A 123 5.56 15.47 1.70
CA ILE A 123 4.16 15.51 1.25
C ILE A 123 3.59 16.94 1.33
N ARG A 124 3.88 17.68 2.41
CA ARG A 124 3.42 19.07 2.59
C ARG A 124 4.08 20.02 1.59
N SER A 125 5.33 19.76 1.22
CA SER A 125 6.10 20.58 0.29
C SER A 125 5.73 20.32 -1.18
N SER A 126 5.17 19.15 -1.48
CA SER A 126 4.70 18.78 -2.82
C SER A 126 3.43 19.57 -3.15
N THR A 127 3.55 20.50 -4.12
CA THR A 127 2.55 21.52 -4.47
C THR A 127 1.49 20.97 -5.42
#